data_AF-A0A4V5LS74-F1
#
_entry.id   AF-A0A4V5LS74-F1
#
_cell.length_a   1.000
_cell.length_b   1.000
_cell.length_c   1.000
_cell.angle_alpha   90.00
_cell.angle_beta   90.00
_cell.angle_gamma   90.00
#
_symmetry.space_group_name_H-M   'P 1'
#
loop_
_entity.id
_entity.type
_entity.pdbx_description
1 polymer ?
#
loop_
_entity_poly.entity_id
_entity_poly.type
_entity_poly.pdbx_seq_one_letter_code
_entity_poly.pdbx_strand_id
1 'polypeptide(L)'
;MRKTILAAAVSLSLVLSAPSAFAATHPIQHHSGGDHRPEHHQHPDIDWSAAPADIRALKAQLDQLRAEQKGLYEQMRQQRDRIKSAHRGLSEEKRQALSGEAKEQMKQLFEASKALRELKDKTHAAWDEFYKHSQAKEWTAAKKDMESIIALKREAVAKQKNVVLIQQRLAELIKK
;
A
#
# COMPACT_ATOMS: atom_id res chain seq x y z
N MET A 1 -16.49 25.34 43.98
CA MET A 1 -15.52 24.32 43.54
C MET A 1 -15.06 24.65 42.13
N ARG A 2 -13.84 25.15 41.95
CA ARG A 2 -13.22 25.43 40.64
C ARG A 2 -11.94 24.61 40.58
N LYS A 3 -11.86 23.67 39.64
CA LYS A 3 -10.69 22.80 39.44
C LYS A 3 -9.82 23.39 38.34
N THR A 4 -8.68 23.94 38.72
CA THR A 4 -7.57 24.32 37.83
C THR A 4 -6.77 23.05 37.53
N ILE A 5 -6.65 22.68 36.25
CA ILE A 5 -5.83 21.55 35.80
C ILE A 5 -4.51 22.11 35.27
N LEU A 6 -3.41 21.61 35.84
CA LEU A 6 -2.04 21.91 35.47
C LEU A 6 -1.74 21.48 34.02
N ALA A 7 -1.08 22.37 33.27
CA ALA A 7 -0.41 22.04 32.02
C ALA A 7 1.04 21.64 32.34
N ALA A 8 1.39 20.38 32.08
CA ALA A 8 2.77 19.89 32.14
C ALA A 8 3.32 19.85 30.70
N ALA A 9 4.24 20.76 30.40
CA ALA A 9 5.03 20.74 29.17
C ALA A 9 6.12 19.66 29.27
N VAL A 10 6.11 18.68 28.38
CA VAL A 10 7.16 17.67 28.27
C VAL A 10 8.07 18.06 27.10
N SER A 11 9.28 18.48 27.45
CA SER A 11 10.37 18.86 26.53
C SER A 11 10.95 17.60 25.87
N LEU A 12 10.91 17.53 24.54
CA LEU A 12 11.48 16.44 23.76
C LEU A 12 12.95 16.75 23.44
N SER A 13 13.88 16.05 24.09
CA SER A 13 15.32 16.15 23.80
C SER A 13 15.65 15.43 22.48
N LEU A 14 16.18 16.17 21.49
CA LEU A 14 16.78 15.62 20.27
C LEU A 14 18.15 14.99 20.61
N VAL A 15 18.33 13.71 20.28
CA VAL A 15 19.65 13.08 20.20
C VAL A 15 20.07 13.08 18.73
N LEU A 16 21.10 13.88 18.40
CA LEU A 16 21.80 13.81 17.12
C LEU A 16 22.78 12.63 17.16
N SER A 17 22.63 11.68 16.24
CA SER A 17 23.66 10.67 15.95
C SER A 17 24.37 11.04 14.65
N ALA A 18 25.69 11.21 14.74
CA ALA A 18 26.61 11.58 13.67
C ALA A 18 26.80 10.46 12.61
N PRO A 19 27.30 10.77 11.40
CA PRO A 19 27.44 9.82 10.30
C PRO A 19 28.76 9.04 10.40
N SER A 20 28.70 7.72 10.16
CA SER A 20 29.90 6.90 9.93
C SER A 20 30.19 6.85 8.43
N ALA A 21 31.25 7.51 8.01
CA ALA A 21 31.89 7.31 6.72
C ALA A 21 32.77 6.05 6.76
N PHE A 22 32.64 5.19 5.76
CA PHE A 22 33.67 4.21 5.39
C PHE A 22 33.90 4.30 3.88
N ALA A 23 35.18 4.41 3.51
CA ALA A 23 35.67 4.42 2.14
C ALA A 23 36.64 3.23 1.92
N ALA A 24 36.77 2.86 0.64
CA ALA A 24 37.74 1.93 0.02
C ALA A 24 37.51 0.42 0.26
N THR A 25 37.64 -0.54 -0.68
CA THR A 25 38.10 -0.69 -2.09
C THR A 25 37.96 -2.22 -2.37
N HIS A 26 37.49 -2.81 -3.48
CA HIS A 26 38.03 -2.96 -4.86
C HIS A 26 37.14 -4.00 -5.61
N PRO A 27 37.31 -4.20 -6.94
CA PRO A 27 36.24 -4.65 -7.83
C PRO A 27 36.16 -6.17 -7.97
N ILE A 28 34.94 -6.71 -8.05
CA ILE A 28 34.69 -8.03 -8.62
C ILE A 28 33.78 -7.85 -9.82
N GLN A 29 34.39 -8.06 -10.99
CA GLN A 29 33.73 -8.16 -12.27
C GLN A 29 32.94 -9.48 -12.29
N HIS A 30 31.62 -9.39 -12.10
CA HIS A 30 30.69 -10.49 -12.33
C HIS A 30 29.84 -10.19 -13.56
N HIS A 31 29.98 -11.06 -14.56
CA HIS A 31 29.01 -11.23 -15.63
C HIS A 31 27.66 -11.63 -15.04
N SER A 32 26.62 -10.86 -15.32
CA SER A 32 25.22 -11.33 -15.25
C SER A 32 24.34 -10.37 -16.06
N GLY A 33 23.40 -10.98 -16.79
CA GLY A 33 22.71 -10.40 -17.92
C GLY A 33 21.91 -9.13 -17.62
N GLY A 34 21.51 -8.48 -18.71
CA GLY A 34 20.76 -7.23 -18.71
C GLY A 34 19.66 -7.22 -17.66
N ASP A 35 19.91 -6.44 -16.61
CA ASP A 35 18.88 -5.90 -15.75
C ASP A 35 17.98 -5.01 -16.63
N HIS A 36 16.97 -5.61 -17.25
CA HIS A 36 15.72 -4.92 -17.51
C HIS A 36 15.09 -4.63 -16.15
N ARG A 37 15.68 -3.66 -15.42
CA ARG A 37 14.93 -2.93 -14.41
C ARG A 37 13.72 -2.39 -15.14
N PRO A 38 12.48 -2.71 -14.70
CA PRO A 38 11.35 -1.95 -15.18
C PRO A 38 11.67 -0.51 -14.83
N GLU A 39 11.84 0.34 -15.86
CA GLU A 39 11.87 1.77 -15.67
C GLU A 39 10.67 2.08 -14.80
N HIS A 40 10.93 2.47 -13.54
CA HIS A 40 9.89 3.08 -12.74
C HIS A 40 9.51 4.32 -13.53
N HIS A 41 8.42 4.24 -14.30
CA HIS A 41 7.84 5.36 -15.01
C HIS A 41 7.55 6.43 -13.97
N GLN A 42 8.53 7.31 -13.76
CA GLN A 42 8.40 8.49 -12.94
C GLN A 42 7.54 9.41 -13.79
N HIS A 43 6.23 9.36 -13.56
CA HIS A 43 5.37 10.34 -14.18
C HIS A 43 5.84 11.73 -13.70
N PRO A 44 5.92 12.72 -14.60
CA PRO A 44 6.32 14.07 -14.23
C PRO A 44 5.36 14.65 -13.20
N ASP A 45 5.89 15.45 -12.27
CA ASP A 45 5.06 16.10 -11.25
C ASP A 45 3.98 16.96 -11.91
N ILE A 46 2.72 16.67 -11.61
CA ILE A 46 1.59 17.43 -12.12
C ILE A 46 1.52 18.76 -11.38
N ASP A 47 1.49 19.85 -12.13
CA ASP A 47 1.11 21.15 -11.58
C ASP A 47 -0.40 21.19 -11.28
N TRP A 48 -0.76 20.77 -10.08
CA TRP A 48 -2.14 20.79 -9.60
C TRP A 48 -2.70 22.21 -9.42
N SER A 49 -1.85 23.24 -9.36
CA SER A 49 -2.31 24.62 -9.20
C SER A 49 -2.96 25.16 -10.48
N ALA A 50 -2.50 24.68 -11.64
CA ALA A 50 -3.05 24.98 -12.95
C ALA A 50 -4.31 24.17 -13.29
N ALA A 51 -4.63 23.13 -12.50
CA ALA A 51 -5.77 22.26 -12.76
C ALA A 51 -7.12 22.96 -12.42
N PRO A 52 -8.17 22.74 -13.24
CA PRO A 52 -9.53 23.17 -12.93
C PRO A 52 -10.01 22.74 -11.54
N ALA A 53 -10.93 23.52 -10.96
CA ALA A 53 -11.39 23.34 -9.58
C ALA A 53 -12.03 21.96 -9.33
N ASP A 54 -12.73 21.40 -10.31
CA ASP A 54 -13.33 20.08 -10.24
C ASP A 54 -12.29 18.95 -10.23
N ILE A 55 -11.23 19.04 -11.02
CA ILE A 55 -10.10 18.11 -10.97
C ILE A 55 -9.38 18.21 -9.62
N ARG A 56 -9.21 19.43 -9.07
CA ARG A 56 -8.65 19.62 -7.72
C ARG A 56 -9.53 19.00 -6.63
N ALA A 57 -10.85 19.04 -6.76
CA ALA A 57 -11.77 18.36 -5.84
C ALA A 57 -11.62 16.83 -5.92
N LEU A 58 -11.47 16.27 -7.13
CA LEU A 58 -11.19 14.85 -7.32
C LEU A 58 -9.84 14.43 -6.70
N LYS A 59 -8.81 15.27 -6.81
CA LYS A 59 -7.51 15.05 -6.14
C LYS A 59 -7.67 14.88 -4.62
N ALA A 60 -8.52 15.67 -3.97
CA ALA A 60 -8.77 15.53 -2.53
C ALA A 60 -9.37 14.14 -2.18
N GLN A 61 -10.33 13.66 -2.99
CA GLN A 61 -10.89 12.31 -2.81
C GLN A 61 -9.83 11.22 -3.02
N LEU A 62 -8.99 11.40 -4.02
CA LEU A 62 -7.87 10.50 -4.31
C LEU A 62 -6.87 10.44 -3.15
N ASP A 63 -6.52 11.59 -2.56
CA ASP A 63 -5.59 11.66 -1.43
C ASP A 63 -6.16 10.98 -0.19
N GLN A 64 -7.46 11.12 0.08
CA GLN A 64 -8.15 10.35 1.13
C GLN A 64 -8.06 8.84 0.87
N LEU A 65 -8.34 8.39 -0.35
CA LEU A 65 -8.24 6.98 -0.72
C LEU A 65 -6.81 6.46 -0.57
N ARG A 66 -5.79 7.25 -0.92
CA ARG A 66 -4.38 6.90 -0.73
C ARG A 66 -4.02 6.73 0.75
N ALA A 67 -4.51 7.62 1.61
CA ALA A 67 -4.29 7.53 3.05
C ALA A 67 -4.94 6.26 3.63
N GLU A 68 -6.19 5.98 3.25
CA GLU A 68 -6.89 4.75 3.65
C GLU A 68 -6.16 3.49 3.15
N GLN A 69 -5.73 3.49 1.88
CA GLN A 69 -5.00 2.39 1.27
C GLN A 69 -3.68 2.11 2.01
N LYS A 70 -2.95 3.16 2.41
CA LYS A 70 -1.71 3.04 3.19
C LYS A 70 -1.98 2.35 4.54
N GLY A 71 -3.01 2.79 5.26
CA GLY A 71 -3.41 2.17 6.52
C GLY A 71 -3.79 0.70 6.36
N LEU A 72 -4.51 0.35 5.28
CA LEU A 72 -4.86 -1.04 4.98
C LEU A 72 -3.62 -1.90 4.67
N TYR A 73 -2.65 -1.40 3.91
CA TYR A 73 -1.40 -2.13 3.66
C TYR A 73 -0.62 -2.40 4.94
N GLU A 74 -0.57 -1.43 5.86
CA GLU A 74 0.06 -1.61 7.17
C GLU A 74 -0.66 -2.69 7.99
N GLN A 75 -2.00 -2.66 8.03
CA GLN A 75 -2.79 -3.71 8.69
C GLN A 75 -2.56 -5.08 8.06
N MET A 76 -2.59 -5.18 6.73
CA MET A 76 -2.36 -6.44 6.01
C MET A 76 -0.97 -7.01 6.30
N ARG A 77 0.06 -6.14 6.39
CA ARG A 77 1.42 -6.54 6.75
C ARG A 77 1.48 -7.08 8.17
N GLN A 78 0.93 -6.34 9.14
CA GLN A 78 0.91 -6.76 10.54
C GLN A 78 0.17 -8.10 10.73
N GLN A 79 -0.98 -8.28 10.07
CA GLN A 79 -1.74 -9.53 10.16
C GLN A 79 -0.98 -10.70 9.53
N ARG A 80 -0.37 -10.50 8.37
CA ARG A 80 0.48 -11.53 7.74
C ARG A 80 1.62 -11.95 8.65
N ASP A 81 2.29 -11.00 9.30
CA ASP A 81 3.41 -11.29 10.19
C ASP A 81 2.93 -12.06 11.45
N ARG A 82 1.77 -11.70 12.00
CA ARG A 82 1.11 -12.45 13.09
C ARG A 82 0.75 -13.88 12.69
N ILE A 83 0.12 -14.07 11.53
CA ILE A 83 -0.22 -15.40 10.98
C ILE A 83 1.04 -16.25 10.83
N LYS A 84 2.11 -15.69 10.25
CA LYS A 84 3.39 -16.38 10.06
C LYS A 84 4.02 -16.79 11.40
N SER A 85 3.99 -15.91 12.39
CA SER A 85 4.50 -16.22 13.73
C SER A 85 3.69 -17.31 14.41
N ALA A 86 2.36 -17.20 14.37
CA ALA A 86 1.47 -18.18 15.01
C ALA A 86 1.58 -19.56 14.35
N HIS A 87 1.64 -19.61 13.01
CA HIS A 87 1.85 -20.84 12.26
C HIS A 87 3.16 -21.56 12.62
N ARG A 88 4.26 -20.80 12.82
CA ARG A 88 5.54 -21.37 13.25
C ARG A 88 5.47 -22.02 14.64
N GLY A 89 4.63 -21.50 15.52
CA GLY A 89 4.45 -22.02 16.88
C GLY A 89 3.56 -23.26 17.00
N LEU A 90 2.89 -23.68 15.93
CA LEU A 90 2.05 -24.88 15.94
C LEU A 90 2.87 -26.18 15.89
N SER A 91 2.42 -27.19 16.64
CA SER A 91 2.87 -28.58 16.49
C SER A 91 2.39 -29.16 15.16
N GLU A 92 3.00 -30.26 14.72
CA GLU A 92 2.65 -30.91 13.45
C GLU A 92 1.20 -31.42 13.44
N GLU A 93 0.69 -31.97 14.55
CA GLU A 93 -0.71 -32.42 14.62
C GLU A 93 -1.69 -31.24 14.47
N LYS A 94 -1.40 -30.09 15.10
CA LYS A 94 -2.24 -28.89 14.96
C LYS A 94 -2.20 -28.32 13.55
N ARG A 95 -1.05 -28.37 12.87
CA ARG A 95 -0.96 -27.96 11.46
C ARG A 95 -1.80 -28.84 10.55
N GLN A 96 -1.80 -30.15 10.78
CA GLN A 96 -2.62 -31.09 10.01
C GLN A 96 -4.12 -30.89 10.29
N ALA A 97 -4.50 -30.54 11.52
CA ALA A 97 -5.89 -30.25 11.89
C ALA A 97 -6.45 -28.97 11.23
N LEU A 98 -5.60 -27.98 10.90
CA LEU A 98 -6.01 -26.75 10.21
C LEU A 98 -6.34 -26.95 8.72
N SER A 99 -6.15 -28.15 8.18
CA SER A 99 -5.93 -28.38 6.75
C SER A 99 -7.13 -28.21 5.81
N GLY A 100 -8.35 -27.93 6.29
CA GLY A 100 -9.52 -27.66 5.45
C GLY A 100 -9.83 -26.16 5.32
N GLU A 101 -10.30 -25.56 6.41
CA GLU A 101 -10.75 -24.17 6.43
C GLU A 101 -9.59 -23.18 6.19
N ALA A 102 -8.41 -23.44 6.76
CA ALA A 102 -7.26 -22.56 6.55
C ALA A 102 -6.77 -22.59 5.09
N LYS A 103 -6.84 -23.74 4.40
CA LYS A 103 -6.50 -23.84 2.98
C LYS A 103 -7.45 -23.01 2.11
N GLU A 104 -8.74 -23.05 2.41
CA GLU A 104 -9.73 -22.24 1.70
C GLU A 104 -9.47 -20.74 1.93
N GLN A 105 -9.21 -20.31 3.16
CA GLN A 105 -8.83 -18.91 3.43
C GLN A 105 -7.54 -18.51 2.68
N MET A 106 -6.52 -19.38 2.62
CA MET A 106 -5.29 -19.12 1.86
C MET A 106 -5.53 -19.00 0.36
N LYS A 107 -6.42 -19.84 -0.20
CA LYS A 107 -6.84 -19.75 -1.60
C LYS A 107 -7.52 -18.41 -1.89
N GLN A 108 -8.42 -17.96 -1.01
CA GLN A 108 -9.07 -16.65 -1.13
C GLN A 108 -8.05 -15.50 -1.06
N LEU A 109 -7.02 -15.59 -0.21
CA LEU A 109 -5.93 -14.61 -0.17
C LEU A 109 -5.11 -14.57 -1.47
N PHE A 110 -4.87 -15.73 -2.08
CA PHE A 110 -4.15 -15.81 -3.35
C PHE A 110 -4.94 -15.13 -4.48
N GLU A 111 -6.22 -15.47 -4.63
CA GLU A 111 -7.11 -14.86 -5.63
C GLU A 111 -7.26 -13.35 -5.41
N ALA A 112 -7.42 -12.91 -4.15
CA ALA A 112 -7.50 -11.50 -3.82
C ALA A 112 -6.19 -10.76 -4.17
N SER A 113 -5.03 -11.40 -3.99
CA SER A 113 -3.73 -10.81 -4.35
C SER A 113 -3.58 -10.64 -5.86
N LYS A 114 -4.06 -11.61 -6.65
CA LYS A 114 -4.10 -11.52 -8.11
C LYS A 114 -5.00 -10.37 -8.58
N ALA A 115 -6.23 -10.31 -8.05
CA ALA A 115 -7.18 -9.24 -8.38
C ALA A 115 -6.64 -7.85 -8.01
N LEU A 116 -5.94 -7.72 -6.87
CA LEU A 116 -5.29 -6.46 -6.48
C LEU A 116 -4.14 -6.06 -7.42
N ARG A 117 -3.40 -7.03 -7.97
CA ARG A 117 -2.36 -6.76 -8.98
C ARG A 117 -2.97 -6.26 -10.28
N GLU A 118 -4.01 -6.93 -10.77
CA GLU A 118 -4.73 -6.49 -11.96
C GLU A 118 -5.32 -5.07 -11.82
N LEU A 119 -5.87 -4.75 -10.63
CA LEU A 119 -6.34 -3.39 -10.35
C LEU A 119 -5.20 -2.37 -10.30
N LYS A 120 -4.04 -2.74 -9.77
CA LYS A 120 -2.86 -1.89 -9.77
C LYS A 120 -2.44 -1.57 -11.21
N ASP A 121 -2.38 -2.57 -12.08
CA ASP A 121 -1.97 -2.39 -13.47
C ASP A 121 -2.97 -1.51 -14.24
N LYS A 122 -4.28 -1.74 -14.07
CA LYS A 122 -5.34 -0.87 -14.60
C LYS A 122 -5.23 0.57 -14.09
N THR A 123 -4.92 0.72 -12.80
CA THR A 123 -4.74 2.05 -12.19
C THR A 123 -3.53 2.76 -12.80
N HIS A 124 -2.42 2.06 -13.04
CA HIS A 124 -1.26 2.64 -13.72
C HIS A 124 -1.58 3.09 -15.14
N ALA A 125 -2.24 2.25 -15.93
CA ALA A 125 -2.66 2.63 -17.29
C ALA A 125 -3.59 3.86 -17.28
N ALA A 126 -4.53 3.95 -16.33
CA ALA A 126 -5.40 5.12 -16.19
C ALA A 126 -4.61 6.38 -15.76
N TRP A 127 -3.57 6.22 -14.95
CA TRP A 127 -2.64 7.31 -14.64
C TRP A 127 -1.91 7.78 -15.89
N ASP A 128 -1.37 6.87 -16.71
CA ASP A 128 -0.68 7.22 -17.95
C ASP A 128 -1.55 8.09 -18.87
N GLU A 129 -2.82 7.72 -19.09
CA GLU A 129 -3.76 8.52 -19.88
C GLU A 129 -4.04 9.88 -19.22
N PHE A 130 -4.23 9.91 -17.90
CA PHE A 130 -4.42 11.17 -17.17
C PHE A 130 -3.22 12.13 -17.34
N TYR A 131 -1.99 11.61 -17.24
CA TYR A 131 -0.78 12.42 -17.44
C TYR A 131 -0.72 12.97 -18.86
N LYS A 132 -1.02 12.14 -19.86
CA LYS A 132 -1.07 12.55 -21.26
C LYS A 132 -2.08 13.66 -21.51
N HIS A 133 -3.34 13.48 -21.08
CA HIS A 133 -4.38 14.49 -21.28
C HIS A 133 -4.13 15.77 -20.45
N SER A 134 -3.60 15.66 -19.23
CA SER A 134 -3.28 16.83 -18.40
C SER A 134 -2.13 17.66 -18.98
N GLN A 135 -1.09 17.03 -19.53
CA GLN A 135 -0.01 17.74 -20.23
C GLN A 135 -0.52 18.45 -21.49
N ALA A 136 -1.42 17.81 -22.23
CA ALA A 136 -2.09 18.41 -23.39
C ALA A 136 -3.15 19.47 -23.00
N LYS A 137 -3.40 19.69 -21.69
CA LYS A 137 -4.46 20.56 -21.15
C LYS A 137 -5.86 20.18 -21.64
N GLU A 138 -6.06 18.91 -21.97
CA GLU A 138 -7.35 18.32 -22.36
C GLU A 138 -8.16 17.98 -21.10
N TRP A 139 -8.56 19.03 -20.36
CA TRP A 139 -9.08 18.88 -19.01
C TRP A 139 -10.36 18.04 -18.89
N THR A 140 -11.21 18.06 -19.92
CA THR A 140 -12.41 17.21 -19.94
C THR A 140 -12.05 15.72 -19.98
N ALA A 141 -11.05 15.34 -20.78
CA ALA A 141 -10.56 13.97 -20.86
C ALA A 141 -9.83 13.59 -19.56
N ALA A 142 -8.92 14.46 -19.09
CA ALA A 142 -8.18 14.27 -17.85
C ALA A 142 -9.12 14.10 -16.63
N LYS A 143 -10.23 14.83 -16.58
CA LYS A 143 -11.25 14.64 -15.53
C LYS A 143 -11.83 13.23 -15.55
N LYS A 144 -12.22 12.73 -16.73
CA LYS A 144 -12.76 11.37 -16.91
C LYS A 144 -11.75 10.30 -16.48
N ASP A 145 -10.47 10.50 -16.78
CA ASP A 145 -9.42 9.59 -16.32
C ASP A 145 -9.29 9.61 -14.80
N MET A 146 -9.33 10.80 -14.18
CA MET A 146 -9.30 10.94 -12.72
C MET A 146 -10.48 10.23 -12.05
N GLU A 147 -11.69 10.35 -12.60
CA GLU A 147 -12.87 9.63 -12.12
C GLU A 147 -12.67 8.11 -12.22
N SER A 148 -12.10 7.62 -13.32
CA SER A 148 -11.73 6.21 -13.50
C SER A 148 -10.69 5.74 -12.47
N ILE A 149 -9.63 6.52 -12.25
CA ILE A 149 -8.59 6.25 -11.23
C ILE A 149 -9.24 6.14 -9.84
N ILE A 150 -10.15 7.05 -9.50
CA ILE A 150 -10.86 7.04 -8.21
C ILE A 150 -11.73 5.79 -8.08
N ALA A 151 -12.47 5.42 -9.13
CA ALA A 151 -13.29 4.22 -9.13
C ALA A 151 -12.44 2.94 -8.92
N LEU A 152 -11.33 2.80 -9.65
CA LEU A 152 -10.38 1.70 -9.50
C LEU A 152 -9.78 1.65 -8.09
N LYS A 153 -9.44 2.80 -7.51
CA LYS A 153 -8.91 2.87 -6.14
C LYS A 153 -9.95 2.53 -5.08
N ARG A 154 -11.21 2.94 -5.25
CA ARG A 154 -12.30 2.51 -4.36
C ARG A 154 -12.47 1.00 -4.39
N GLU A 155 -12.43 0.40 -5.58
CA GLU A 155 -12.49 -1.06 -5.72
C GLU A 155 -11.29 -1.73 -5.02
N ALA A 156 -10.08 -1.20 -5.21
CA ALA A 156 -8.88 -1.73 -4.56
C ALA A 156 -8.98 -1.65 -3.02
N VAL A 157 -9.44 -0.53 -2.47
CA VAL A 157 -9.66 -0.35 -1.02
C VAL A 157 -10.68 -1.38 -0.50
N ALA A 158 -11.79 -1.59 -1.22
CA ALA A 158 -12.80 -2.58 -0.83
C ALA A 158 -12.20 -4.01 -0.81
N LYS A 159 -11.43 -4.39 -1.83
CA LYS A 159 -10.75 -5.69 -1.86
C LYS A 159 -9.71 -5.83 -0.76
N GLN A 160 -8.95 -4.78 -0.45
CA GLN A 160 -7.98 -4.79 0.66
C GLN A 160 -8.65 -4.97 2.02
N LYS A 161 -9.80 -4.31 2.25
CA LYS A 161 -10.60 -4.55 3.46
C LYS A 161 -11.01 -6.02 3.58
N ASN A 162 -11.45 -6.63 2.47
CA ASN A 162 -11.77 -8.06 2.46
C ASN A 162 -10.54 -8.94 2.77
N VAL A 163 -9.36 -8.60 2.24
CA VAL A 163 -8.10 -9.30 2.59
C VAL A 163 -7.81 -9.21 4.08
N VAL A 164 -7.96 -8.03 4.70
CA VAL A 164 -7.78 -7.87 6.15
C VAL A 164 -8.74 -8.79 6.92
N LEU A 165 -10.02 -8.88 6.51
CA LEU A 165 -11.00 -9.77 7.14
C LEU A 165 -10.63 -11.26 7.00
N ILE A 166 -10.20 -11.69 5.81
CA ILE A 166 -9.75 -13.08 5.57
C ILE A 166 -8.51 -13.39 6.44
N GLN A 167 -7.56 -12.46 6.53
CA GLN A 167 -6.38 -12.62 7.38
C GLN A 167 -6.75 -12.69 8.87
N GLN A 168 -7.71 -11.89 9.33
CA GLN A 168 -8.20 -11.97 10.71
C GLN A 168 -8.82 -13.35 11.01
N ARG A 169 -9.68 -13.87 10.12
CA ARG A 169 -10.26 -15.21 10.25
C ARG A 169 -9.19 -16.29 10.27
N LEU A 170 -8.21 -16.21 9.36
CA LEU A 170 -7.09 -17.15 9.33
C LEU A 170 -6.26 -17.11 10.62
N ALA A 171 -6.02 -15.92 11.18
CA ALA A 171 -5.31 -15.76 12.45
C ALA A 171 -6.10 -16.35 13.63
N GLU A 172 -7.43 -16.25 13.63
CA GLU A 172 -8.29 -16.86 14.65
C GLU A 172 -8.29 -18.40 14.56
N LEU A 173 -8.33 -18.96 13.35
CA LEU A 173 -8.25 -20.40 13.14
C LEU A 173 -6.95 -20.96 13.68
N ILE A 174 -5.83 -20.27 13.44
CA ILE A 174 -4.49 -20.69 13.91
C ILE A 174 -4.34 -20.62 15.44
N LYS A 175 -5.18 -19.83 16.14
CA LYS A 175 -5.13 -19.74 17.61
C LYS A 175 -5.87 -20.88 18.33
N LYS A 176 -6.78 -21.57 17.66
CA LYS A 176 -7.51 -22.72 18.20
C LYS A 176 -6.58 -23.95 18.24
#